data_AF-A0AAN9TFP0-F1
#
_entry.id   AF-A0AAN9TFP0-F1
#
_cell.length_a   1.000
_cell.length_b   1.000
_cell.length_c   1.000
_cell.angle_alpha   90.00
_cell.angle_beta   90.00
_cell.angle_gamma   90.00
#
_symmetry.space_group_name_H-M   'P 1'
#
loop_
_entity.id
_entity.type
_entity.pdbx_description
1 polymer ?
#
loop_
_entity_poly.entity_id
_entity_poly.type
_entity_poly.pdbx_seq_one_letter_code
_entity_poly.pdbx_strand_id
1 'polypeptide(L)'
;MNLLVCWNSSKLQIFSEQILLIIGGELDDFANEVCGAILNVRARCDKIAVWTPNVNKANEILGIGRKLKDCFNYEKKLKFNYESHESVEKKSSKNRYLHTL
;
A
#
# COMPACT_ATOMS: atom_id res chain seq x y z
N MET A 1 6.58 4.27 -3.43
CA MET A 1 6.32 4.33 -1.99
C MET A 1 5.50 3.11 -1.72
N ASN A 2 5.95 2.16 -0.91
CA ASN A 2 5.25 0.86 -0.86
C ASN A 2 4.37 0.80 0.37
N LEU A 3 3.04 0.73 0.17
CA LEU A 3 2.13 0.28 1.20
C LEU A 3 2.04 -1.25 1.16
N LEU A 4 2.91 -1.95 1.89
CA LEU A 4 3.12 -3.38 1.72
C LEU A 4 2.04 -4.23 2.42
N VAL A 5 1.31 -5.02 1.64
CA VAL A 5 0.52 -6.15 2.14
C VAL A 5 1.15 -7.47 1.67
N CYS A 6 1.48 -8.36 2.61
CA CYS A 6 1.99 -9.72 2.36
C CYS A 6 0.88 -10.74 2.65
N TRP A 7 0.43 -11.50 1.64
CA TRP A 7 -0.75 -12.37 1.79
C TRP A 7 -0.75 -13.59 0.85
N ASN A 8 -1.62 -14.60 1.13
CA ASN A 8 -1.51 -15.93 0.49
C ASN A 8 -2.76 -16.62 -0.11
N SER A 9 -4.01 -16.09 -0.13
CA SER A 9 -5.13 -16.80 -0.82
C SER A 9 -6.31 -15.93 -1.28
N SER A 10 -6.20 -15.25 -2.45
CA SER A 10 -7.16 -14.39 -3.24
C SER A 10 -6.50 -13.08 -3.78
N LYS A 11 -5.24 -13.17 -4.23
CA LYS A 11 -4.35 -12.02 -4.55
C LYS A 11 -4.95 -11.03 -5.56
N LEU A 12 -5.62 -11.58 -6.57
CA LEU A 12 -6.23 -10.81 -7.66
C LEU A 12 -7.46 -10.04 -7.21
N GLN A 13 -8.20 -10.54 -6.22
CA GLN A 13 -9.40 -9.87 -5.71
C GLN A 13 -9.00 -8.57 -5.00
N ILE A 14 -8.10 -8.65 -4.02
CA ILE A 14 -7.63 -7.47 -3.27
C ILE A 14 -6.96 -6.46 -4.21
N PHE A 15 -6.15 -6.93 -5.16
CA PHE A 15 -5.53 -6.02 -6.13
C PHE A 15 -6.58 -5.33 -7.02
N SER A 16 -7.59 -6.06 -7.49
CA SER A 16 -8.68 -5.47 -8.28
C SER A 16 -9.50 -4.47 -7.47
N GLU A 17 -9.85 -4.81 -6.23
CA GLU A 17 -10.52 -3.88 -5.32
C GLU A 17 -9.68 -2.62 -5.09
N GLN A 18 -8.37 -2.74 -4.90
CA GLN A 18 -7.48 -1.59 -4.76
C GLN A 18 -7.48 -0.69 -6.00
N ILE A 19 -7.49 -1.29 -7.21
CA ILE A 19 -7.63 -0.54 -8.45
C ILE A 19 -8.98 0.18 -8.50
N LEU A 20 -10.07 -0.51 -8.16
CA LEU A 20 -11.41 0.07 -8.12
C LEU A 20 -11.52 1.24 -7.13
N LEU A 21 -10.86 1.17 -5.97
CA LEU A 21 -10.83 2.30 -5.03
C LEU A 21 -10.08 3.52 -5.59
N ILE A 22 -9.02 3.29 -6.37
CA ILE A 22 -8.26 4.36 -7.02
C ILE A 22 -9.07 5.00 -8.14
N ILE A 23 -9.68 4.21 -9.02
CA ILE A 23 -10.41 4.74 -10.19
C ILE A 23 -11.85 5.16 -9.86
N GLY A 24 -12.42 4.62 -8.78
CA GLY A 24 -13.80 4.86 -8.36
C GLY A 24 -13.97 6.10 -7.47
N GLY A 25 -12.88 6.81 -7.18
CA GLY A 25 -12.91 8.09 -6.47
C GLY A 25 -12.87 8.01 -4.95
N GLU A 26 -12.82 6.80 -4.37
CA GLU A 26 -12.69 6.64 -2.91
C GLU A 26 -11.40 7.29 -2.36
N LEU A 27 -10.38 7.44 -3.20
CA LEU A 27 -9.12 8.12 -2.87
C LEU A 27 -9.02 9.55 -3.42
N ASP A 28 -10.11 10.18 -3.86
CA ASP A 28 -10.07 11.50 -4.52
C ASP A 28 -9.48 12.61 -3.63
N ASP A 29 -9.74 12.58 -2.33
CA ASP A 29 -9.12 13.50 -1.35
C ASP A 29 -7.58 13.44 -1.38
N PHE A 30 -7.01 12.35 -1.90
CA PHE A 30 -5.60 12.08 -2.01
C PHE A 30 -5.15 11.84 -3.46
N ALA A 31 -5.95 12.23 -4.47
CA ALA A 31 -5.66 11.92 -5.88
C ALA A 31 -4.26 12.37 -6.33
N ASN A 32 -3.84 13.56 -5.90
CA ASN A 32 -2.50 14.10 -6.20
C ASN A 32 -1.36 13.37 -5.47
N GLU A 33 -1.70 12.60 -4.44
CA GLU A 33 -0.76 11.84 -3.63
C GLU A 33 -0.69 10.36 -4.03
N VAL A 34 -1.49 9.91 -5.01
CA VAL A 34 -1.47 8.54 -5.52
C VAL A 34 -0.87 8.53 -6.92
N CYS A 35 0.27 7.86 -7.10
CA CYS A 35 0.88 7.63 -8.41
C CYS A 35 0.32 6.38 -9.11
N GLY A 36 -0.10 5.37 -8.34
CA GLY A 36 -0.62 4.11 -8.88
C GLY A 36 -0.53 2.95 -7.90
N ALA A 37 -0.96 1.77 -8.36
CA ALA A 37 -0.94 0.52 -7.59
C ALA A 37 -0.07 -0.54 -8.27
N ILE A 38 0.58 -1.40 -7.47
CA ILE A 38 1.46 -2.47 -7.95
C ILE A 38 1.16 -3.77 -7.22
N LEU A 39 1.14 -4.86 -7.98
CA LEU A 39 1.16 -6.23 -7.50
C LEU A 39 2.50 -6.88 -7.91
N ASN A 40 3.31 -7.25 -6.93
CA ASN A 40 4.56 -7.99 -7.14
C ASN A 40 4.34 -9.45 -6.74
N VAL A 41 4.27 -10.33 -7.73
CA VAL A 41 4.05 -11.77 -7.52
C VAL A 41 5.38 -12.47 -7.24
N ARG A 42 5.48 -13.20 -6.12
CA ARG A 42 6.70 -13.92 -5.69
C ARG A 42 6.38 -15.29 -5.13
N ALA A 43 7.35 -16.19 -5.20
CA ALA A 43 7.20 -17.56 -4.69
C ALA A 43 6.90 -17.65 -3.18
N ARG A 44 7.43 -16.72 -2.36
CA ARG A 44 7.30 -16.77 -0.89
C ARG A 44 6.17 -15.90 -0.36
N CYS A 45 6.08 -14.67 -0.82
CA CYS A 45 5.00 -13.76 -0.46
C CYS A 45 4.86 -12.66 -1.50
N ASP A 46 3.65 -12.49 -1.99
CA ASP A 46 3.33 -11.38 -2.89
C ASP A 46 3.28 -10.07 -2.12
N LYS A 47 3.51 -8.98 -2.84
CA LYS A 47 3.44 -7.63 -2.29
C LYS A 47 2.44 -6.84 -3.11
N ILE A 48 1.37 -6.38 -2.48
CA ILE A 48 0.49 -5.36 -3.03
C ILE A 48 0.91 -4.02 -2.45
N ALA A 49 0.93 -2.95 -3.26
CA ALA A 49 1.28 -1.61 -2.81
C ALA A 49 0.57 -0.49 -3.58
N VAL A 50 0.40 0.66 -2.92
CA VAL A 50 0.06 1.95 -3.54
C VAL A 50 1.28 2.85 -3.48
N TRP A 51 1.66 3.43 -4.62
CA TRP A 51 2.72 4.41 -4.75
C TRP A 51 2.19 5.82 -4.61
N THR A 52 3.02 6.65 -3.98
CA THR A 52 2.76 8.03 -3.64
C THR A 52 4.05 8.82 -3.93
N PRO A 53 3.99 10.12 -4.26
CA PRO A 53 5.12 10.84 -4.82
C PRO A 53 6.10 11.39 -3.76
N ASN A 54 5.62 11.67 -2.54
CA ASN A 54 6.41 12.40 -1.55
C ASN A 54 6.40 11.74 -0.16
N VAL A 55 7.56 11.26 0.28
CA VAL A 55 7.77 10.61 1.60
C VAL A 55 7.45 11.51 2.79
N ASN A 56 7.54 12.82 2.62
CA ASN A 56 7.39 13.79 3.71
C ASN A 56 5.94 14.16 4.01
N LYS A 57 4.98 13.71 3.18
CA LYS A 57 3.54 13.97 3.34
C LYS A 57 2.88 12.93 4.25
N ALA A 58 3.36 12.87 5.49
CA ALA A 58 2.97 11.84 6.47
C ALA A 58 1.46 11.77 6.72
N ASN A 59 0.78 12.91 6.77
CA ASN A 59 -0.66 12.96 7.05
C ASN A 59 -1.47 12.33 5.91
N GLU A 60 -1.09 12.63 4.68
CA GLU A 60 -1.71 12.15 3.46
C GLU A 60 -1.44 10.64 3.29
N ILE A 61 -0.22 10.20 3.55
CA ILE A 61 0.17 8.78 3.56
C ILE A 61 -0.68 8.00 4.56
N LEU A 62 -0.81 8.50 5.78
CA LEU A 62 -1.64 7.88 6.82
C LEU A 62 -3.13 7.96 6.49
N GLY A 63 -3.57 8.99 5.76
CA GLY A 63 -4.94 9.12 5.27
C GLY A 63 -5.29 8.07 4.23
N ILE A 64 -4.43 7.89 3.22
CA ILE A 64 -4.54 6.84 2.20
C ILE A 64 -4.58 5.46 2.87
N GLY A 65 -3.63 5.19 3.76
CA GLY A 65 -3.56 3.90 4.44
C GLY A 65 -4.76 3.62 5.34
N ARG A 66 -5.35 4.64 5.97
CA ARG A 66 -6.61 4.51 6.72
C ARG A 66 -7.79 4.18 5.81
N LYS A 67 -7.97 4.93 4.71
CA LYS A 67 -9.04 4.63 3.73
C LYS A 67 -8.95 3.19 3.21
N LEU A 68 -7.75 2.76 2.82
CA LEU A 68 -7.54 1.38 2.37
C LEU A 68 -7.89 0.37 3.46
N LYS A 69 -7.45 0.60 4.70
CA LYS A 69 -7.77 -0.28 5.83
C LYS A 69 -9.27 -0.37 6.09
N ASP A 70 -9.99 0.75 5.97
CA ASP A 70 -11.45 0.79 6.15
C ASP A 70 -12.16 0.02 5.02
N CYS A 71 -11.75 0.20 3.77
CA CYS A 71 -12.28 -0.54 2.63
C CYS A 71 -12.01 -2.05 2.72
N PHE A 72 -10.87 -2.44 3.30
CA PHE A 72 -10.48 -3.84 3.46
C PHE A 72 -10.74 -4.42 4.85
N ASN A 73 -11.60 -3.78 5.67
CA ASN A 73 -11.83 -4.15 7.07
C ASN A 73 -12.39 -5.58 7.26
N TYR A 74 -12.86 -6.23 6.19
CA TYR A 74 -13.26 -7.63 6.20
C TYR A 74 -12.07 -8.59 6.43
N GLU A 75 -10.83 -8.20 6.08
CA GLU A 75 -9.62 -9.00 6.30
C GLU A 75 -8.80 -8.44 7.48
N LYS A 76 -9.12 -8.91 8.68
CA LYS A 76 -8.51 -8.45 9.94
C LYS A 76 -7.00 -8.70 10.05
N LYS A 77 -6.42 -9.54 9.18
CA LYS A 77 -4.98 -9.85 9.17
C LYS A 77 -4.16 -8.91 8.29
N LEU A 78 -4.78 -8.00 7.53
CA LEU A 78 -4.05 -7.04 6.71
C LEU A 78 -3.24 -6.09 7.60
N LYS A 79 -1.94 -6.06 7.36
CA LYS A 79 -1.03 -5.08 7.95
C LYS A 79 -0.58 -4.16 6.85
N PHE A 80 -0.70 -2.86 7.07
CA PHE A 80 -0.26 -1.85 6.12
C PHE A 80 1.02 -1.23 6.66
N ASN A 81 2.09 -1.32 5.88
CA ASN A 81 3.34 -0.67 6.23
C ASN A 81 3.79 0.20 5.10
N TYR A 82 4.31 1.37 5.45
CA TYR A 82 4.76 2.34 4.49
C TYR A 82 6.30 2.40 4.47
N GLU A 83 6.86 2.25 3.28
CA GLU A 83 8.31 2.29 3.00
C GLU A 83 8.65 3.32 1.91
N SER A 84 9.72 4.09 2.11
CA SER A 84 10.27 4.99 1.08
C SER A 84 10.99 4.20 -0.03
N HIS A 85 11.01 4.74 -1.26
CA HIS A 85 11.72 4.11 -2.39
C HIS A 85 13.20 3.87 -2.07
N GLU A 86 13.87 4.87 -1.49
CA GLU A 86 15.28 4.80 -1.11
C GLU A 86 15.57 3.66 -0.11
N SER A 87 14.66 3.44 0.86
CA SER A 87 14.81 2.38 1.85
C SER A 87 14.66 0.98 1.23
N VAL A 88 13.80 0.85 0.21
CA VAL A 88 13.55 -0.41 -0.51
C VAL A 88 14.73 -0.78 -1.41
N GLU A 89 15.34 0.20 -2.07
CA GLU A 89 16.47 0.00 -2.97
C GLU A 89 17.76 -0.39 -2.21
N LYS A 90 17.99 0.22 -1.04
CA LYS A 90 19.23 0.03 -0.27
C LYS A 90 19.33 -1.33 0.47
N LYS A 91 18.39 -2.26 0.28
CA LYS A 91 18.39 -3.67 0.78
C LYS A 91 19.24 -3.90 2.04
N SER A 92 18.91 -3.24 3.14
CA SER A 92 19.37 -3.69 4.46
C SER A 92 18.43 -4.80 4.93
N SER A 93 18.95 -5.87 5.51
CA SER A 93 18.22 -7.06 5.96
C SER A 93 17.09 -6.80 6.98
N LYS A 94 16.85 -5.55 7.34
CA LYS A 94 15.71 -5.07 8.12
C LYS A 94 14.96 -4.01 7.31
N ASN A 95 13.76 -4.34 6.86
CA ASN A 95 12.82 -3.36 6.33
C ASN A 95 12.58 -2.29 7.41
N ARG A 96 13.01 -1.06 7.16
CA ARG A 96 12.67 0.08 8.03
C ARG A 96 11.36 0.67 7.53
N TYR A 97 10.28 0.39 8.25
CA TYR A 97 8.99 1.02 8.01
C TYR A 97 9.02 2.44 8.59
N LEU A 98 8.58 3.41 7.80
CA LEU A 98 8.45 4.79 8.27
C LEU A 98 7.12 4.98 9.00
N HIS A 99 6.07 4.32 8.53
CA HIS A 99 4.77 4.29 9.18
C HIS A 99 4.17 2.87 9.15
N THR A 100 3.48 2.48 10.21
CA THR A 100 2.74 1.21 10.33
C THR A 100 1.32 1.50 10.77
N LEU A 101 0.34 0.85 10.12
CA LEU A 101 -1.10 1.04 10.28
C LEU A 101 -1.81 -0.29 10.52
#